data_AF-A0A1H2ZDI5-F1
#
_entry.id   AF-A0A1H2ZDI5-F1
#
_cell.length_a   1.000
_cell.length_b   1.000
_cell.length_c   1.000
_cell.angle_alpha   90.00
_cell.angle_beta   90.00
_cell.angle_gamma   90.00
#
_symmetry.space_group_name_H-M   'P 1'
#
loop_
_entity.id
_entity.type
_entity.pdbx_description
1 polymer ?
#
loop_
_entity_poly.entity_id
_entity_poly.type
_entity_poly.pdbx_seq_one_letter_code
_entity_poly.pdbx_strand_id
1 'polypeptide(L)' 'MNANYTGFLGLVHLALVIWAAVSILGSGASQGKKVLWILLVLVFPLVGLVIWFLAGPKKA' A
#
# COMPACT_ATOMS: atom_id res chain seq x y z
N MET A 1 -26.38 18.84 1.36
CA MET A 1 -26.06 17.44 1.72
C MET A 1 -24.55 17.29 1.72
N ASN A 2 -23.91 17.39 2.89
CA ASN A 2 -22.47 17.17 3.03
C ASN A 2 -22.29 15.69 3.32
N ALA A 3 -22.12 14.90 2.27
CA ALA A 3 -21.86 13.50 2.48
C ALA A 3 -20.42 13.33 2.97
N ASN A 4 -20.27 12.63 4.10
CA ASN A 4 -19.01 12.38 4.82
C ASN A 4 -18.05 11.43 4.06
N TYR A 5 -18.08 11.43 2.72
CA TYR A 5 -17.30 10.54 1.87
C TYR A 5 -15.80 10.68 2.10
N THR A 6 -15.32 11.88 2.43
CA THR A 6 -13.89 12.14 2.69
C THR A 6 -13.35 11.33 3.86
N GLY A 7 -14.10 11.19 4.96
CA GLY A 7 -13.69 10.38 6.11
C GLY A 7 -13.66 8.89 5.80
N PHE A 8 -14.72 8.38 5.15
CA PHE A 8 -14.82 6.97 4.78
C PHE A 8 -13.75 6.56 3.75
N LEU A 9 -13.56 7.37 2.70
CA LEU A 9 -12.54 7.10 1.67
C LEU A 9 -11.12 7.15 2.26
N GLY A 10 -10.86 8.03 3.22
CA GLY A 10 -9.60 8.05 3.96
C GLY A 10 -9.34 6.77 4.76
N LEU A 11 -10.36 6.22 5.41
CA LEU A 11 -10.25 4.94 6.14
C LEU A 11 -10.03 3.76 5.20
N VAL A 12 -10.73 3.71 4.07
CA VAL A 12 -10.51 2.68 3.03
C VAL A 12 -9.08 2.77 2.51
N HIS A 13 -8.60 3.99 2.23
CA HIS A 13 -7.24 4.19 1.77
C HIS A 13 -6.20 3.71 2.81
N LEU A 14 -6.38 4.07 4.08
CA LEU A 14 -5.52 3.60 5.17
C LEU A 14 -5.50 2.08 5.28
N ALA A 15 -6.66 1.42 5.19
CA ALA A 15 -6.75 -0.03 5.20
C ALA A 15 -5.96 -0.67 4.04
N LEU A 16 -6.04 -0.10 2.84
CA LEU A 16 -5.28 -0.56 1.67
C LEU A 16 -3.77 -0.36 1.85
N VAL A 17 -3.33 0.76 2.43
CA VAL A 17 -1.91 1.02 2.72
C VAL A 17 -1.37 -0.01 3.73
N ILE A 18 -2.11 -0.29 4.80
CA ILE A 18 -1.72 -1.30 5.80
C ILE A 18 -1.64 -2.68 5.15
N TRP A 19 -2.62 -3.04 4.34
CA TRP A 19 -2.64 -4.30 3.61
C TRP A 19 -1.40 -4.46 2.70
N ALA A 20 -1.06 -3.40 1.95
CA ALA A 20 0.14 -3.37 1.12
C ALA A 20 1.42 -3.59 1.95
N ALA A 21 1.57 -2.87 3.07
CA ALA A 21 2.73 -2.99 3.94
C ALA A 21 2.87 -4.42 4.51
N VAL A 22 1.79 -5.01 5.04
CA VAL A 22 1.79 -6.37 5.58
C VAL A 22 2.14 -7.40 4.49
N SER A 23 1.60 -7.23 3.28
CA SER A 23 1.93 -8.10 2.15
C SER A 23 3.41 -8.00 1.75
N ILE A 24 3.98 -6.78 1.72
CA ILE A 24 5.39 -6.56 1.38
C ILE A 24 6.29 -7.20 2.45
N LEU A 25 5.99 -6.97 3.73
CA LEU A 25 6.74 -7.52 4.85
C LEU A 25 6.71 -9.06 4.85
N GLY A 26 5.57 -9.65 4.49
CA GLY A 26 5.38 -11.09 4.36
C GLY A 26 5.87 -11.72 3.06
N SER A 27 6.44 -10.94 2.13
CA SER A 27 6.94 -11.42 0.84
C SER A 27 8.34 -12.06 0.92
N GLY A 28 8.72 -12.79 -0.13
CA GLY A 28 10.07 -13.38 -0.29
C GLY A 28 11.15 -12.37 -0.73
N ALA A 29 10.84 -11.07 -0.83
CA ALA A 29 11.81 -10.05 -1.23
C ALA A 29 12.90 -9.83 -0.16
N SER A 30 14.09 -9.39 -0.59
CA SER A 30 15.14 -8.97 0.34
C SER A 30 14.71 -7.76 1.17
N GLN A 31 15.35 -7.57 2.34
CA GLN A 31 14.98 -6.50 3.28
C GLN A 31 15.02 -5.10 2.64
N GLY A 32 16.07 -4.77 1.87
CA GLY A 32 16.16 -3.50 1.16
C GLY A 32 15.05 -3.29 0.13
N LYS A 33 14.64 -4.34 -0.60
CA LYS A 33 13.51 -4.28 -1.53
C LYS A 33 12.19 -4.03 -0.80
N LYS A 34 11.99 -4.65 0.36
CA LYS A 34 10.78 -4.42 1.18
C LYS A 34 10.67 -2.96 1.60
N VAL A 35 11.77 -2.36 2.05
CA VAL A 35 11.82 -0.94 2.42
C VAL A 35 11.48 -0.06 1.21
N LEU A 36 12.08 -0.32 0.05
CA LEU A 36 11.83 0.46 -1.17
C LEU A 36 10.35 0.40 -1.60
N TRP A 37 9.72 -0.77 -1.53
CA TRP A 37 8.30 -0.95 -1.84
C TRP A 37 7.38 -0.24 -0.86
N ILE A 38 7.69 -0.28 0.44
CA ILE A 38 6.92 0.44 1.45
C ILE A 38 7.05 1.95 1.23
N LEU A 39 8.27 2.45 0.98
CA LEU A 39 8.51 3.86 0.67
C LEU A 39 7.74 4.31 -0.58
N LEU A 40 7.69 3.50 -1.63
CA LEU A 40 6.93 3.80 -2.84
C LEU A 40 5.44 3.99 -2.53
N VAL A 41 4.83 3.09 -1.75
CA VAL A 41 3.41 3.17 -1.37
C VAL A 41 3.14 4.38 -0.47
N LEU A 42 4.03 4.69 0.47
CA LEU A 42 3.83 5.80 1.41
C LEU A 42 4.02 7.18 0.75
N VAL A 43 5.02 7.34 -0.12
CA VAL A 43 5.32 8.62 -0.79
C VAL A 43 4.31 8.89 -1.90
N PHE A 44 3.87 7.85 -2.60
CA PHE A 44 2.88 7.94 -3.67
C PHE A 44 1.63 7.16 -3.27
N PRO A 45 0.75 7.69 -2.40
CA PRO A 45 -0.33 6.93 -1.78
C PRO A 45 -1.23 6.21 -2.79
N LEU A 46 -1.77 6.90 -3.79
CA LEU A 46 -2.64 6.28 -4.79
C LEU A 46 -1.84 5.50 -5.85
N VAL A 47 -0.85 6.15 -6.46
CA VAL A 47 -0.07 5.58 -7.58
C VAL A 47 0.80 4.41 -7.12
N GLY A 48 1.46 4.55 -5.98
CA GLY A 48 2.26 3.51 -5.34
C GLY A 48 1.43 2.30 -4.92
N LEU A 49 0.19 2.50 -4.42
CA LEU A 49 -0.75 1.40 -4.18
C LEU A 49 -1.08 0.64 -5.47
N VAL A 50 -1.35 1.35 -6.56
CA VAL A 50 -1.63 0.73 -7.87
C VAL A 50 -0.42 -0.04 -8.38
N ILE A 51 0.78 0.56 -8.35
CA ILE A 51 2.01 -0.10 -8.79
C ILE A 51 2.28 -1.34 -7.94
N TRP A 52 2.16 -1.23 -6.61
CA TRP A 52 2.33 -2.37 -5.72
C TRP A 52 1.28 -3.46 -5.94
N PHE A 53 0.03 -3.10 -6.23
CA PHE A 53 -1.01 -4.09 -6.49
C PHE A 53 -0.66 -4.96 -7.71
N LEU A 54 -0.17 -4.33 -8.78
CA LEU A 54 0.16 -4.95 -10.05
C LEU A 54 1.52 -5.66 -10.07
N ALA A 55 2.56 -5.06 -9.47
CA ALA A 55 3.96 -5.50 -9.59
C ALA A 55 4.68 -5.67 -8.25
N GLY A 56 3.99 -5.44 -7.13
CA GLY A 56 4.56 -5.57 -5.80
C GLY A 56 4.94 -7.01 -5.46
N PRO A 57 5.90 -7.20 -4.54
CA PRO A 57 6.41 -8.51 -4.19
C PRO A 57 5.32 -9.30 -3.46
N LYS A 58 4.99 -10.48 -3.99
CA LYS A 58 4.00 -11.38 -3.41
C LYS A 58 4.70 -12.45 -2.56
N LYS A 59 3.91 -13.15 -1.75
CA LYS A 59 4.35 -14.40 -1.12
C LYS A 59 4.75 -15.38 -2.24
N ALA A 60 5.87 -16.06 -2.06
CA ALA A 60 6.27 -17.17 -2.93
C ALA A 60 5.36 -18.38 -2.69
#